data_AF-A0A959MV80-F1
#
_entry.id   AF-A0A959MV80-F1
#
_cell.length_a   1.000
_cell.length_b   1.000
_cell.length_c   1.000
_cell.angle_alpha   90.00
_cell.angle_beta   90.00
_cell.angle_gamma   90.00
#
_symmetry.space_group_name_H-M   'P 1'
#
loop_
_entity.id
_entity.type
_entity.pdbx_description
1 polymer ?
#
loop_
_entity_poly.entity_id
_entity_poly.type
_entity_poly.pdbx_seq_one_letter_code
_entity_poly.pdbx_strand_id
1 'polypeptide(L)'
;MKTPRKHIGFFLILSLILAGLYLYGCQDSSVSTTEMTDDEYLQSTAIMSAFSSNEDDEDNLMSSEVTDFESEGAEEDYPGAVPIDSLIKWGHIVTNVSINTSISSKGDTAKQVEVTRTVTGELILIYSTGGVIDSVRKPFTREQKRFVSFKKIGNSPNPRFRWRVYEVSAIDGQTTSPMTGKDNIVMNKVEIYKNGNLEITLNGPDFTTNKYLTRLFGGEGIFKVRPGDQVNVKVYLTSNQADKDIVLFHWPKNPHRFHRVRFEMTSEVQNGSNWDRVFEKTFDVFGAHRLGVFNGFISASIRSTLFDSDPSKLSATYMGMVYRVKQF
;
A
#
# COMPACT_ATOMS: atom_id res chain seq x y z
N MET A 1 5.00 -56.05 42.56
CA MET A 1 5.72 -55.67 41.33
C MET A 1 4.68 -55.43 40.23
N LYS A 2 4.29 -54.16 39.99
CA LYS A 2 3.17 -53.80 39.09
C LYS A 2 3.70 -53.61 37.66
N THR A 3 3.15 -54.36 36.71
CA THR A 3 3.49 -54.34 35.28
C THR A 3 3.00 -53.07 34.59
N PRO A 4 3.86 -52.29 33.90
CA PRO A 4 3.44 -51.12 33.12
C PRO A 4 3.11 -51.58 31.69
N ARG A 5 1.97 -52.25 31.49
CA ARG A 5 1.57 -52.75 30.15
C ARG A 5 0.49 -51.90 29.48
N LYS A 6 -0.04 -50.87 30.14
CA LYS A 6 -1.19 -50.06 29.65
C LYS A 6 -0.83 -48.72 29.00
N HIS A 7 0.41 -48.23 29.12
CA HIS A 7 0.78 -46.91 28.56
C HIS A 7 1.36 -46.97 27.14
N ILE A 8 1.91 -48.10 26.71
CA ILE A 8 2.52 -48.25 25.37
C ILE A 8 1.45 -48.17 24.26
N GLY A 9 0.28 -48.77 24.48
CA GLY A 9 -0.82 -48.72 23.50
C GLY A 9 -1.42 -47.32 23.32
N PHE A 10 -1.52 -46.55 24.40
CA PHE A 10 -2.05 -45.18 24.33
C PHE A 10 -1.10 -44.23 23.60
N PHE A 11 0.22 -44.34 23.84
CA PHE A 11 1.22 -43.53 23.14
C PHE A 11 1.31 -43.86 21.64
N LEU A 12 1.14 -45.13 21.26
CA LEU A 12 1.14 -45.55 19.85
C LEU A 12 -0.09 -45.01 19.08
N ILE A 13 -1.26 -45.03 19.72
CA ILE A 13 -2.50 -44.48 19.13
C ILE A 13 -2.42 -42.95 19.04
N LEU A 14 -1.89 -42.27 20.06
CA LEU A 14 -1.73 -40.81 20.05
C LEU A 14 -0.70 -40.36 18.99
N SER A 15 0.38 -41.12 18.80
CA SER A 15 1.36 -40.89 17.74
C SER A 15 0.78 -41.05 16.33
N LEU A 16 -0.09 -42.05 16.12
CA LEU A 16 -0.77 -42.26 14.85
C LEU A 16 -1.81 -41.17 14.54
N ILE A 17 -2.50 -40.67 15.56
CA ILE A 17 -3.46 -39.56 15.41
C ILE A 17 -2.72 -38.24 15.10
N LEU A 18 -1.60 -37.96 15.77
CA LEU A 18 -0.79 -36.78 15.45
C LEU A 18 -0.15 -36.87 14.05
N ALA A 19 0.29 -38.06 13.62
CA ALA A 19 0.80 -38.27 12.26
C ALA A 19 -0.31 -38.12 11.19
N GLY A 20 -1.53 -38.57 11.48
CA GLY A 20 -2.69 -38.37 10.61
C GLY A 20 -3.09 -36.89 10.48
N LEU A 21 -3.02 -36.12 11.57
CA LEU A 21 -3.25 -34.68 11.57
C LEU A 21 -2.15 -33.91 10.81
N TYR A 22 -0.90 -34.39 10.85
CA TYR A 22 0.21 -33.82 10.07
C TYR A 22 0.06 -34.06 8.56
N LEU A 23 -0.56 -35.17 8.14
CA LEU A 23 -0.78 -35.48 6.72
C LEU A 23 -2.04 -34.81 6.14
N TYR A 24 -3.06 -34.53 6.95
CA TYR A 24 -4.25 -33.79 6.51
C TYR A 24 -4.11 -32.26 6.63
N GLY A 25 -3.17 -31.76 7.43
CA GLY A 25 -2.91 -30.32 7.59
C GLY A 25 -2.04 -29.69 6.50
N CYS A 26 -1.57 -30.48 5.53
CA CYS A 26 -0.70 -30.03 4.44
C CYS A 26 -1.36 -30.25 3.07
N GLN A 27 -2.62 -29.84 2.92
CA GLN A 27 -3.10 -29.44 1.60
C GLN A 27 -2.74 -27.98 1.40
N ASP A 28 -1.47 -27.75 1.05
CA ASP A 28 -1.16 -26.61 0.21
C ASP A 28 -2.04 -26.75 -1.03
N SER A 29 -3.00 -25.84 -1.19
CA SER A 29 -3.56 -25.51 -2.49
C SER A 29 -2.46 -24.88 -3.34
N SER A 30 -1.43 -25.66 -3.64
CA SER A 30 -0.47 -25.38 -4.69
C SER A 30 -1.21 -25.64 -5.99
N VAL A 31 -1.84 -24.59 -6.52
CA VAL A 31 -2.34 -24.60 -7.89
C VAL A 31 -1.15 -24.98 -8.77
N SER A 32 -1.28 -26.12 -9.45
CA SER A 32 -0.30 -26.58 -10.43
C SER A 32 -0.11 -25.50 -11.49
N THR A 33 0.98 -24.73 -11.40
CA THR A 33 1.34 -23.69 -12.40
C THR A 33 1.57 -24.26 -13.81
N THR A 34 1.61 -25.59 -13.95
CA THR A 34 1.83 -26.27 -15.22
C THR A 34 0.56 -26.31 -16.08
N GLU A 35 -0.63 -26.10 -15.50
CA GLU A 35 -1.91 -26.14 -16.23
C GLU A 35 -2.55 -24.76 -16.44
N MET A 36 -1.93 -23.69 -15.95
CA MET A 36 -2.46 -22.33 -16.10
C MET A 36 -2.18 -21.76 -17.49
N THR A 37 -3.14 -21.01 -18.03
CA THR A 37 -2.91 -20.17 -19.19
C THR A 37 -1.99 -18.99 -18.87
N ASP A 38 -1.44 -18.34 -19.90
CA ASP A 38 -0.65 -17.13 -19.70
C ASP A 38 -1.47 -16.05 -18.99
N ASP A 39 -2.73 -15.83 -19.38
CA ASP A 39 -3.53 -14.73 -18.84
C ASP A 39 -3.88 -14.97 -17.36
N GLU A 40 -4.26 -16.20 -16.99
CA GLU A 40 -4.49 -16.58 -15.60
C GLU A 40 -3.21 -16.41 -14.76
N TYR A 41 -2.06 -16.79 -15.31
CA TYR A 41 -0.77 -16.56 -14.65
C TYR A 41 -0.50 -15.08 -14.42
N LEU A 42 -0.58 -14.27 -15.47
CA LEU A 42 -0.29 -12.84 -15.39
C LEU A 42 -1.24 -12.11 -14.43
N GLN A 43 -2.53 -12.44 -14.45
CA GLN A 43 -3.51 -11.91 -13.49
C GLN A 43 -3.15 -12.32 -12.06
N SER A 44 -2.87 -13.60 -11.82
CA SER A 44 -2.48 -14.07 -10.48
C SER A 44 -1.21 -13.37 -9.96
N THR A 45 -0.21 -13.16 -10.84
CA THR A 45 1.04 -12.49 -10.50
C THR A 45 0.85 -11.01 -10.23
N ALA A 46 0.00 -10.33 -11.00
CA ALA A 46 -0.31 -8.92 -10.79
C ALA A 46 -1.06 -8.66 -9.46
N ILE A 47 -1.69 -9.68 -8.87
CA ILE A 47 -2.47 -9.53 -7.62
C ILE A 47 -1.69 -9.98 -6.38
N MET A 48 -1.04 -11.16 -6.39
CA MET A 48 -0.57 -11.80 -5.15
C MET A 48 0.81 -12.46 -5.19
N SER A 49 1.43 -12.70 -6.36
CA SER A 49 2.61 -13.58 -6.35
C SER A 49 3.89 -12.83 -5.97
N ALA A 50 4.47 -13.15 -4.81
CA ALA A 50 5.91 -13.00 -4.61
C ALA A 50 6.62 -14.06 -5.48
N PHE A 51 7.17 -13.64 -6.62
CA PHE A 51 7.84 -14.55 -7.56
C PHE A 51 9.14 -15.13 -6.98
N SER A 52 9.76 -14.37 -6.06
CA SER A 52 11.15 -14.52 -5.67
C SER A 52 11.28 -14.43 -4.16
N SER A 53 12.08 -15.33 -3.57
CA SER A 53 12.50 -15.19 -2.17
C SER A 53 13.51 -14.04 -1.98
N ASN A 54 13.96 -13.41 -3.06
CA ASN A 54 14.79 -12.22 -3.01
C ASN A 54 13.90 -10.99 -2.81
N GLU A 55 13.96 -10.38 -1.62
CA GLU A 55 13.21 -9.17 -1.27
C GLU A 55 13.55 -7.95 -2.16
N ASP A 56 14.64 -8.00 -2.93
CA ASP A 56 15.03 -6.95 -3.89
C ASP A 56 14.42 -7.11 -5.29
N ASP A 57 13.60 -8.15 -5.50
CA ASP A 57 12.94 -8.41 -6.79
C ASP A 57 11.63 -7.61 -6.92
N GLU A 58 11.49 -6.81 -7.98
CA GLU A 58 10.29 -6.00 -8.23
C GLU A 58 9.01 -6.83 -8.37
N ASP A 59 9.13 -8.11 -8.70
CA ASP A 59 7.99 -9.04 -8.76
C ASP A 59 7.27 -9.17 -7.40
N ASN A 60 7.92 -8.83 -6.27
CA ASN A 60 7.32 -8.93 -4.94
C ASN A 60 6.42 -7.75 -4.57
N LEU A 61 6.48 -6.63 -5.30
CA LEU A 61 5.78 -5.37 -5.00
C LEU A 61 4.26 -5.51 -4.84
N MET A 62 3.63 -6.45 -5.55
CA MET A 62 2.16 -6.53 -5.64
C MET A 62 1.53 -7.21 -4.43
N SER A 63 2.32 -8.01 -3.70
CA SER A 63 1.85 -8.86 -2.61
C SER A 63 1.52 -8.08 -1.33
N SER A 64 2.13 -6.89 -1.13
CA SER A 64 2.04 -6.13 0.11
C SER A 64 1.25 -4.83 0.02
N GLU A 65 0.69 -4.46 -1.15
CA GLU A 65 0.10 -3.14 -1.37
C GLU A 65 -0.96 -2.74 -0.35
N VAL A 66 -1.88 -3.66 -0.03
CA VAL A 66 -2.97 -3.38 0.94
C VAL A 66 -2.39 -3.28 2.35
N THR A 67 -1.52 -4.20 2.74
CA THR A 67 -0.92 -4.23 4.08
C THR A 67 0.08 -3.10 4.32
N ASP A 68 0.67 -2.55 3.26
CA ASP A 68 1.59 -1.41 3.32
C ASP A 68 0.84 -0.08 3.52
N PHE A 69 -0.40 0.02 3.04
CA PHE A 69 -1.20 1.23 3.17
C PHE A 69 -2.13 1.23 4.38
N GLU A 70 -2.76 0.10 4.66
CA GLU A 70 -3.82 0.01 5.67
C GLU A 70 -3.26 -0.26 7.06
N SER A 71 -3.80 0.44 8.04
CA SER A 71 -3.56 0.14 9.45
C SER A 71 -4.45 -1.03 9.89
N GLU A 72 -4.01 -1.81 10.87
CA GLU A 72 -4.84 -2.87 11.49
C GLU A 72 -5.71 -2.31 12.63
N GLY A 73 -5.96 -1.00 12.63
CA GLY A 73 -6.71 -0.29 13.68
C GLY A 73 -6.22 1.13 13.93
N ALA A 74 -6.76 1.74 14.98
CA ALA A 74 -6.41 3.12 15.35
C ALA A 74 -5.00 3.20 15.95
N GLU A 75 -4.16 4.05 15.38
CA GLU A 75 -2.81 4.34 15.86
C GLU A 75 -2.70 5.78 16.31
N GLU A 76 -1.71 6.09 17.15
CA GLU A 76 -1.53 7.43 17.71
C GLU A 76 -1.31 8.48 16.62
N ASP A 77 -2.11 9.55 16.69
CA ASP A 77 -1.89 10.74 15.90
C ASP A 77 -0.77 11.52 16.59
N TYR A 78 0.47 11.35 16.15
CA TYR A 78 1.60 12.05 16.76
C TYR A 78 1.64 13.51 16.27
N PRO A 79 1.24 14.46 17.13
CA PRO A 79 2.12 15.58 17.43
C PRO A 79 2.16 15.84 18.94
N GLY A 80 3.34 16.12 19.50
CA GLY A 80 3.55 16.25 20.94
C GLY A 80 2.52 17.12 21.69
N ALA A 81 2.23 16.71 22.94
CA ALA A 81 1.38 17.37 23.95
C ALA A 81 0.00 17.83 23.43
N VAL A 82 -0.97 16.91 23.45
CA VAL A 82 -2.35 17.18 23.02
C VAL A 82 -3.12 18.03 24.05
N PRO A 83 -3.81 19.12 23.62
CA PRO A 83 -4.77 19.84 24.45
C PRO A 83 -6.01 19.00 24.77
N ILE A 84 -6.82 19.47 25.72
CA ILE A 84 -8.01 18.79 26.30
C ILE A 84 -9.11 18.43 25.25
N ASP A 85 -9.05 19.00 24.04
CA ASP A 85 -9.96 18.74 22.90
C ASP A 85 -9.19 18.33 21.63
N SER A 86 -8.85 17.05 21.47
CA SER A 86 -7.91 16.62 20.42
C SER A 86 -8.09 15.18 19.92
N LEU A 87 -7.78 14.97 18.64
CA LEU A 87 -7.66 13.64 18.03
C LEU A 87 -6.48 12.90 18.68
N ILE A 88 -6.76 11.74 19.26
CA ILE A 88 -5.77 10.92 19.98
C ILE A 88 -5.22 9.84 19.06
N LYS A 89 -6.13 9.04 18.46
CA LYS A 89 -5.78 7.92 17.60
C LYS A 89 -6.71 7.83 16.42
N TRP A 90 -6.21 7.35 15.29
CA TRP A 90 -7.07 7.01 14.16
C TRP A 90 -6.45 5.97 13.24
N GLY A 91 -7.28 5.28 12.47
CA GLY A 91 -6.83 4.31 11.49
C GLY A 91 -7.98 3.56 10.87
N HIS A 92 -7.66 2.74 9.88
CA HIS A 92 -8.63 1.97 9.14
C HIS A 92 -8.76 0.56 9.73
N ILE A 93 -9.94 -0.03 9.57
CA ILE A 93 -10.14 -1.47 9.65
C ILE A 93 -10.74 -1.90 8.33
N VAL A 94 -10.00 -2.68 7.57
CA VAL A 94 -10.48 -3.25 6.32
C VAL A 94 -11.38 -4.44 6.63
N THR A 95 -12.59 -4.43 6.08
CA THR A 95 -13.56 -5.53 6.21
C THR A 95 -13.59 -6.43 4.99
N ASN A 96 -13.35 -5.87 3.80
CA ASN A 96 -13.33 -6.64 2.56
C ASN A 96 -12.49 -5.96 1.48
N VAL A 97 -11.81 -6.78 0.67
CA VAL A 97 -11.05 -6.37 -0.51
C VAL A 97 -11.56 -7.17 -1.71
N SER A 98 -12.15 -6.48 -2.68
CA SER A 98 -12.53 -7.05 -3.97
C SER A 98 -11.52 -6.65 -5.03
N ILE A 99 -11.12 -7.58 -5.88
CA ILE A 99 -10.09 -7.33 -6.91
C ILE A 99 -10.64 -7.71 -8.27
N ASN A 100 -10.63 -6.74 -9.18
CA ASN A 100 -10.95 -6.94 -10.58
C ASN A 100 -9.70 -6.72 -11.42
N THR A 101 -9.47 -7.61 -12.39
CA THR A 101 -8.36 -7.45 -13.34
C THR A 101 -8.86 -7.48 -14.76
N SER A 102 -8.22 -6.68 -15.61
CA SER A 102 -8.38 -6.73 -17.06
C SER A 102 -7.00 -6.91 -17.69
N ILE A 103 -6.93 -7.61 -18.83
CA ILE A 103 -5.68 -7.81 -19.55
C ILE A 103 -5.79 -7.24 -20.96
N SER A 104 -4.76 -6.54 -21.38
CA SER A 104 -4.63 -6.02 -22.74
C SER A 104 -3.27 -6.41 -23.32
N SER A 105 -3.26 -6.82 -24.59
CA SER A 105 -2.02 -7.13 -25.30
C SER A 105 -1.39 -5.84 -25.83
N LYS A 106 -0.08 -5.70 -25.63
CA LYS A 106 0.76 -4.65 -26.23
C LYS A 106 1.67 -5.30 -27.28
N GLY A 107 1.09 -5.67 -28.41
CA GLY A 107 1.74 -6.53 -29.42
C GLY A 107 1.88 -7.98 -28.95
N ASP A 108 2.78 -8.74 -29.58
CA ASP A 108 2.86 -10.21 -29.40
C ASP A 108 3.69 -10.65 -28.18
N THR A 109 4.53 -9.75 -27.65
CA THR A 109 5.53 -10.10 -26.63
C THR A 109 5.34 -9.37 -25.31
N ALA A 110 4.33 -8.50 -25.20
CA ALA A 110 4.01 -7.79 -23.98
C ALA A 110 2.50 -7.79 -23.70
N LYS A 111 2.14 -7.90 -22.43
CA LYS A 111 0.77 -7.84 -21.94
C LYS A 111 0.73 -6.89 -20.75
N GLN A 112 -0.36 -6.14 -20.60
CA GLN A 112 -0.60 -5.26 -19.48
C GLN A 112 -1.84 -5.74 -18.73
N VAL A 113 -1.68 -5.92 -17.43
CA VAL A 113 -2.76 -6.20 -16.50
C VAL A 113 -3.10 -4.90 -15.77
N GLU A 114 -4.36 -4.49 -15.86
CA GLU A 114 -4.93 -3.48 -14.98
C GLU A 114 -5.47 -4.18 -13.74
N VAL A 115 -5.07 -3.70 -12.57
CA VAL A 115 -5.54 -4.21 -11.28
C VAL A 115 -6.33 -3.09 -10.61
N THR A 116 -7.64 -3.31 -10.46
CA THR A 116 -8.52 -2.43 -9.70
C THR A 116 -8.92 -3.14 -8.40
N ARG A 117 -8.50 -2.59 -7.26
CA ARG A 117 -8.90 -3.07 -5.92
C ARG A 117 -9.95 -2.15 -5.34
N THR A 118 -11.07 -2.71 -4.91
CA THR A 118 -12.09 -2.02 -4.13
C THR A 118 -11.97 -2.45 -2.67
N VAL A 119 -11.57 -1.52 -1.81
CA VAL A 119 -11.37 -1.74 -0.38
C VAL A 119 -12.53 -1.12 0.38
N THR A 120 -13.17 -1.91 1.24
CA THR A 120 -14.26 -1.46 2.11
C THR A 120 -13.87 -1.66 3.57
N GLY A 121 -14.33 -0.77 4.45
CA GLY A 121 -13.99 -0.82 5.85
C GLY A 121 -14.53 0.35 6.66
N GLU A 122 -13.95 0.54 7.84
CA GLU A 122 -14.26 1.64 8.75
C GLU A 122 -13.00 2.44 9.10
N LEU A 123 -13.11 3.77 9.08
CA LEU A 123 -12.16 4.68 9.73
C LEU A 123 -12.60 4.86 11.18
N ILE A 124 -11.72 4.48 12.12
CA ILE A 124 -11.92 4.67 13.55
C ILE A 124 -11.19 5.93 13.98
N LEU A 125 -11.90 6.82 14.67
CA LEU A 125 -11.37 8.01 15.30
C LEU A 125 -11.56 7.89 16.81
N ILE A 126 -10.52 8.19 17.58
CA ILE A 126 -10.55 8.29 19.04
C ILE A 126 -10.14 9.71 19.40
N TYR A 127 -11.01 10.45 20.09
CA TYR A 127 -10.79 11.85 20.47
C TYR A 127 -11.05 12.08 21.96
N SER A 128 -10.45 13.15 22.50
CA SER A 128 -10.82 13.73 23.79
C SER A 128 -11.65 14.98 23.55
N THR A 129 -12.75 15.17 24.27
CA THR A 129 -13.48 16.44 24.32
C THR A 129 -13.88 16.73 25.77
N GLY A 130 -13.45 17.86 26.32
CA GLY A 130 -13.67 18.22 27.72
C GLY A 130 -13.10 17.19 28.71
N GLY A 131 -12.05 16.44 28.30
CA GLY A 131 -11.46 15.35 29.09
C GLY A 131 -12.21 14.01 29.01
N VAL A 132 -13.27 13.91 28.20
CA VAL A 132 -13.98 12.65 27.94
C VAL A 132 -13.45 12.04 26.64
N ILE A 133 -13.04 10.77 26.72
CA ILE A 133 -12.59 9.99 25.55
C ILE A 133 -13.82 9.35 24.89
N ASP A 134 -13.95 9.55 23.58
CA ASP A 134 -15.02 8.97 22.77
C ASP A 134 -14.47 8.49 21.41
N SER A 135 -15.28 7.70 20.69
CA SER A 135 -14.89 7.13 19.41
C SER A 135 -15.98 7.27 18.35
N VAL A 136 -15.56 7.65 17.14
CA VAL A 136 -16.42 7.71 15.95
C VAL A 136 -15.93 6.70 14.92
N ARG A 137 -16.87 6.05 14.23
CA ARG A 137 -16.60 5.15 13.12
C ARG A 137 -17.22 5.71 11.86
N LYS A 138 -16.42 5.82 10.79
CA LYS A 138 -16.89 6.26 9.48
C LYS A 138 -16.73 5.13 8.47
N PRO A 139 -17.81 4.63 7.85
CA PRO A 139 -17.66 3.64 6.79
C PRO A 139 -16.94 4.27 5.60
N PHE A 140 -16.12 3.51 4.90
CA PHE A 140 -15.51 3.95 3.65
C PHE A 140 -15.57 2.86 2.59
N THR A 141 -15.63 3.31 1.33
CA THR A 141 -15.23 2.53 0.17
C THR A 141 -14.15 3.31 -0.58
N ARG A 142 -13.07 2.62 -0.95
CA ARG A 142 -11.96 3.17 -1.71
C ARG A 142 -11.68 2.31 -2.93
N GLU A 143 -11.28 2.96 -4.01
CA GLU A 143 -10.81 2.32 -5.22
C GLU A 143 -9.33 2.61 -5.41
N GLN A 144 -8.57 1.59 -5.76
CA GLN A 144 -7.14 1.63 -6.03
C GLN A 144 -6.86 1.01 -7.39
N LYS A 145 -6.09 1.71 -8.23
CA LYS A 145 -5.69 1.25 -9.57
C LYS A 145 -4.18 1.18 -9.72
N ARG A 146 -3.71 0.14 -10.40
CA ARG A 146 -2.32 -0.02 -10.85
C ARG A 146 -2.29 -0.76 -12.18
N PHE A 147 -1.30 -0.42 -13.01
CA PHE A 147 -0.94 -1.21 -14.18
C PHE A 147 0.35 -1.99 -13.94
N VAL A 148 0.34 -3.25 -14.35
CA VAL A 148 1.51 -4.12 -14.37
C VAL A 148 1.68 -4.66 -15.79
N SER A 149 2.75 -4.28 -16.47
CA SER A 149 3.09 -4.82 -17.78
C SER A 149 4.10 -5.96 -17.62
N PHE A 150 3.91 -7.02 -18.39
CA PHE A 150 4.78 -8.18 -18.45
C PHE A 150 5.34 -8.34 -19.85
N LYS A 151 6.57 -8.83 -19.94
CA LYS A 151 7.24 -9.14 -21.21
C LYS A 151 7.64 -10.60 -21.26
N LYS A 152 7.46 -11.20 -22.42
CA LYS A 152 7.84 -12.59 -22.71
C LYS A 152 9.37 -12.68 -22.85
N ILE A 153 9.99 -13.56 -22.06
CA ILE A 153 11.44 -13.82 -22.01
C ILE A 153 11.83 -15.21 -22.54
N GLY A 154 10.86 -16.07 -22.85
CA GLY A 154 11.12 -17.43 -23.32
C GLY A 154 9.87 -18.16 -23.79
N ASN A 155 10.04 -19.43 -24.18
CA ASN A 155 8.99 -20.27 -24.77
C ASN A 155 8.69 -21.56 -23.97
N SER A 156 9.01 -21.59 -22.67
CA SER A 156 8.69 -22.73 -21.79
C SER A 156 7.19 -23.03 -21.76
N PRO A 157 6.75 -24.30 -21.64
CA PRO A 157 5.33 -24.61 -21.43
C PRO A 157 4.74 -23.95 -20.18
N ASN A 158 5.54 -23.80 -19.12
CA ASN A 158 5.11 -23.16 -17.87
C ASN A 158 5.18 -21.62 -18.00
N PRO A 159 4.05 -20.89 -17.88
CA PRO A 159 4.00 -19.43 -17.95
C PRO A 159 4.98 -18.73 -17.00
N ARG A 160 5.24 -19.33 -15.83
CA ARG A 160 6.18 -18.82 -14.81
C ARG A 160 7.59 -18.62 -15.33
N PHE A 161 8.04 -19.43 -16.29
CA PHE A 161 9.38 -19.28 -16.88
C PHE A 161 9.38 -18.47 -18.18
N ARG A 162 8.20 -18.04 -18.66
CA ARG A 162 8.05 -17.26 -19.89
C ARG A 162 7.86 -15.77 -19.66
N TRP A 163 7.27 -15.36 -18.55
CA TRP A 163 6.88 -13.97 -18.33
C TRP A 163 7.57 -13.38 -17.11
N ARG A 164 7.96 -12.12 -17.21
CA ARG A 164 8.51 -11.31 -16.11
C ARG A 164 7.88 -9.93 -16.10
N VAL A 165 7.80 -9.32 -14.93
CA VAL A 165 7.34 -7.94 -14.80
C VAL A 165 8.30 -7.03 -15.56
N TYR A 166 7.77 -6.31 -16.53
CA TYR A 166 8.47 -5.38 -17.38
C TYR A 166 8.35 -3.96 -16.85
N GLU A 167 7.14 -3.56 -16.47
CA GLU A 167 6.85 -2.20 -16.04
C GLU A 167 5.76 -2.22 -14.98
N VAL A 168 5.89 -1.36 -13.98
CA VAL A 168 4.88 -1.16 -12.93
C VAL A 168 4.50 0.31 -12.88
N SER A 169 3.22 0.63 -12.70
CA SER A 169 2.82 2.01 -12.45
C SER A 169 2.88 2.36 -10.97
N ALA A 170 2.94 3.65 -10.68
CA ALA A 170 2.45 4.16 -9.40
C ALA A 170 0.98 3.74 -9.21
N ILE A 171 0.60 3.62 -7.95
CA ILE A 171 -0.79 3.38 -7.56
C ILE A 171 -1.51 4.71 -7.56
N ASP A 172 -2.71 4.74 -8.11
CA ASP A 172 -3.67 5.84 -7.98
C ASP A 172 -4.85 5.35 -7.16
N GLY A 173 -5.32 6.14 -6.20
CA GLY A 173 -6.47 5.74 -5.40
C GLY A 173 -7.25 6.89 -4.80
N GLN A 174 -8.50 6.60 -4.47
CA GLN A 174 -9.40 7.57 -3.87
C GLN A 174 -10.52 6.90 -3.08
N THR A 175 -11.13 7.67 -2.20
CA THR A 175 -12.45 7.34 -1.63
C THR A 175 -13.51 7.48 -2.70
N THR A 176 -14.45 6.54 -2.76
CA THR A 176 -15.63 6.58 -3.64
C THR A 176 -16.93 6.69 -2.85
N SER A 177 -16.90 6.39 -1.55
CA SER A 177 -18.01 6.56 -0.61
C SER A 177 -17.47 6.76 0.80
N PRO A 178 -18.06 7.65 1.63
CA PRO A 178 -19.30 8.42 1.40
C PRO A 178 -19.14 9.62 0.46
N MET A 179 -17.94 10.19 0.35
CA MET A 179 -17.63 11.27 -0.60
C MET A 179 -16.53 10.82 -1.55
N THR A 180 -16.64 11.19 -2.82
CA THR A 180 -15.56 10.97 -3.78
C THR A 180 -14.34 11.81 -3.40
N GLY A 181 -13.17 11.18 -3.36
CA GLY A 181 -11.88 11.81 -3.06
C GLY A 181 -11.60 12.98 -4.00
N LYS A 182 -11.47 12.69 -5.29
CA LYS A 182 -11.05 13.65 -6.31
C LYS A 182 -12.09 14.73 -6.64
N ASP A 183 -13.31 14.63 -6.13
CA ASP A 183 -14.30 15.72 -6.21
C ASP A 183 -14.04 16.81 -5.15
N ASN A 184 -13.29 16.49 -4.09
CA ASN A 184 -13.06 17.39 -2.96
C ASN A 184 -11.60 17.75 -2.75
N ILE A 185 -10.69 16.80 -3.01
CA ILE A 185 -9.26 16.97 -2.85
C ILE A 185 -8.52 16.18 -3.93
N VAL A 186 -7.76 16.90 -4.75
CA VAL A 186 -7.02 16.35 -5.89
C VAL A 186 -5.54 16.51 -5.66
N MET A 187 -4.80 15.41 -5.80
CA MET A 187 -3.34 15.44 -5.81
C MET A 187 -2.86 15.60 -7.24
N ASN A 188 -2.31 16.77 -7.54
CA ASN A 188 -1.93 17.16 -8.89
C ASN A 188 -0.51 16.72 -9.25
N LYS A 189 0.39 16.74 -8.27
CA LYS A 189 1.81 16.47 -8.50
C LYS A 189 2.50 16.09 -7.19
N VAL A 190 3.48 15.20 -7.27
CA VAL A 190 4.42 14.90 -6.19
C VAL A 190 5.84 15.06 -6.70
N GLU A 191 6.67 15.80 -5.98
CA GLU A 191 8.10 15.94 -6.25
C GLU A 191 8.90 15.31 -5.11
N ILE A 192 9.93 14.55 -5.47
CA ILE A 192 10.78 13.83 -4.52
C ILE A 192 12.21 14.28 -4.73
N TYR A 193 12.76 14.86 -3.68
CA TYR A 193 14.14 15.30 -3.60
C TYR A 193 14.94 14.33 -2.74
N LYS A 194 16.14 13.96 -3.21
CA LYS A 194 17.09 13.15 -2.47
C LYS A 194 18.35 13.98 -2.24
N ASN A 195 18.73 14.16 -0.98
CA ASN A 195 19.89 14.95 -0.58
C ASN A 195 19.90 16.35 -1.24
N GLY A 196 18.71 16.97 -1.34
CA GLY A 196 18.50 18.30 -1.91
C GLY A 196 18.29 18.36 -3.44
N ASN A 197 18.49 17.26 -4.18
CA ASN A 197 18.31 17.24 -5.64
C ASN A 197 16.97 16.64 -6.02
N LEU A 198 16.25 17.26 -6.98
CA LEU A 198 15.02 16.70 -7.53
C LEU A 198 15.35 15.43 -8.32
N GLU A 199 14.81 14.29 -7.90
CA GLU A 199 15.05 13.00 -8.54
C GLU A 199 13.83 12.50 -9.32
N ILE A 200 12.64 12.74 -8.79
CA ILE A 200 11.39 12.23 -9.36
C ILE A 200 10.30 13.30 -9.30
N THR A 201 9.56 13.41 -10.40
CA THR A 201 8.29 14.11 -10.46
C THR A 201 7.22 13.13 -10.90
N LEU A 202 6.18 12.98 -10.08
CA LEU A 202 5.00 12.16 -10.37
C LEU A 202 3.83 13.08 -10.68
N ASN A 203 3.26 12.93 -11.87
CA ASN A 203 2.15 13.77 -12.32
C ASN A 203 0.81 13.08 -12.05
N GLY A 204 -0.10 13.81 -11.41
CA GLY A 204 -1.51 13.46 -11.24
C GLY A 204 -2.39 14.19 -12.27
N PRO A 205 -3.73 14.14 -12.11
CA PRO A 205 -4.47 13.46 -11.04
C PRO A 205 -4.60 11.96 -11.25
N ASP A 206 -4.15 11.40 -12.39
CA ASP A 206 -4.04 9.96 -12.62
C ASP A 206 -2.59 9.50 -12.50
N PHE A 207 -2.25 8.97 -11.33
CA PHE A 207 -0.88 8.53 -11.07
C PHE A 207 -0.48 7.24 -11.80
N THR A 208 -1.43 6.47 -12.36
CA THR A 208 -1.13 5.23 -13.09
C THR A 208 -0.34 5.48 -14.39
N THR A 209 -0.30 6.72 -14.86
CA THR A 209 0.52 7.17 -15.99
C THR A 209 2.02 7.17 -15.67
N ASN A 210 2.39 7.31 -14.39
CA ASN A 210 3.79 7.26 -13.94
C ASN A 210 4.24 5.81 -13.85
N LYS A 211 5.14 5.41 -14.75
CA LYS A 211 5.55 4.02 -14.96
C LYS A 211 7.04 3.84 -14.74
N TYR A 212 7.40 2.72 -14.14
CA TYR A 212 8.76 2.36 -13.78
C TYR A 212 9.15 1.09 -14.54
N LEU A 213 10.16 1.19 -15.40
CA LEU A 213 10.76 0.06 -16.08
C LEU A 213 11.59 -0.75 -15.07
N THR A 214 11.35 -2.05 -14.98
CA THR A 214 12.04 -2.92 -14.02
C THR A 214 13.51 -3.15 -14.41
N ARG A 215 14.34 -3.48 -13.42
CA ARG A 215 15.79 -3.66 -13.59
C ARG A 215 16.16 -4.74 -14.63
N LEU A 216 15.37 -5.82 -14.72
CA LEU A 216 15.65 -6.93 -15.64
C LEU A 216 15.71 -6.48 -17.11
N PHE A 217 15.01 -5.40 -17.45
CA PHE A 217 14.89 -4.90 -18.82
C PHE A 217 15.67 -3.60 -19.07
N GLY A 218 16.75 -3.38 -18.31
CA GLY A 218 17.66 -2.25 -18.50
C GLY A 218 17.11 -0.90 -18.04
N GLY A 219 16.00 -0.90 -17.29
CA GLY A 219 15.54 0.30 -16.62
C GLY A 219 16.45 0.67 -15.45
N GLU A 220 16.48 1.96 -15.13
CA GLU A 220 17.01 2.41 -13.84
C GLU A 220 16.25 1.80 -12.66
N GLY A 221 15.11 1.14 -12.90
CA GLY A 221 14.28 0.53 -11.88
C GLY A 221 13.37 1.56 -11.22
N ILE A 222 12.88 1.20 -10.04
CA ILE A 222 12.12 2.06 -9.16
C ILE A 222 13.05 3.05 -8.41
N PHE A 223 12.48 4.08 -7.78
CA PHE A 223 13.24 5.08 -7.02
C PHE A 223 14.21 4.43 -6.02
N LYS A 224 15.48 4.81 -6.02
CA LYS A 224 16.50 4.19 -5.15
C LYS A 224 16.88 5.13 -4.01
N VAL A 225 16.81 4.63 -2.78
CA VAL A 225 17.30 5.28 -1.58
C VAL A 225 18.26 4.37 -0.81
N ARG A 226 19.09 4.99 0.02
CA ARG A 226 20.02 4.32 0.93
C ARG A 226 19.63 4.65 2.37
N PRO A 227 19.91 3.76 3.33
CA PRO A 227 19.92 4.14 4.73
C PRO A 227 20.83 5.36 4.95
N GLY A 228 20.31 6.40 5.59
CA GLY A 228 20.97 7.70 5.79
C GLY A 228 20.73 8.74 4.71
N ASP A 229 20.12 8.41 3.56
CA ASP A 229 19.68 9.43 2.61
C ASP A 229 18.60 10.31 3.24
N GLN A 230 18.67 11.61 2.97
CA GLN A 230 17.61 12.54 3.30
C GLN A 230 16.64 12.65 2.11
N VAL A 231 15.36 12.37 2.36
CA VAL A 231 14.30 12.47 1.36
C VAL A 231 13.36 13.60 1.74
N ASN A 232 13.20 14.57 0.85
CA ASN A 232 12.18 15.61 0.95
C ASN A 232 11.11 15.36 -0.10
N VAL A 233 9.85 15.33 0.33
CA VAL A 233 8.69 15.12 -0.53
C VAL A 233 7.85 16.38 -0.53
N LYS A 234 7.47 16.86 -1.72
CA LYS A 234 6.53 17.96 -1.92
C LYS A 234 5.27 17.46 -2.61
N VAL A 235 4.12 17.81 -2.07
CA VAL A 235 2.82 17.37 -2.56
C VAL A 235 2.01 18.61 -2.94
N TYR A 236 1.57 18.67 -4.19
CA TYR A 236 0.78 19.76 -4.75
C TYR A 236 -0.68 19.32 -4.84
N LEU A 237 -1.57 20.03 -4.17
CA LEU A 237 -2.98 19.70 -4.06
C LEU A 237 -3.87 20.85 -4.54
N THR A 238 -5.06 20.50 -5.02
CA THR A 238 -6.19 21.43 -5.16
C THR A 238 -7.33 20.89 -4.30
N SER A 239 -7.86 21.70 -3.39
CA SER A 239 -8.96 21.35 -2.50
C SER A 239 -10.12 22.32 -2.69
N ASN A 240 -11.35 21.83 -2.61
CA ASN A 240 -12.55 22.67 -2.61
C ASN A 240 -12.94 23.17 -1.19
N GLN A 241 -12.14 22.82 -0.17
CA GLN A 241 -12.37 23.19 1.23
C GLN A 241 -11.45 24.32 1.67
N ALA A 242 -12.00 25.33 2.33
CA ALA A 242 -11.23 26.44 2.92
C ALA A 242 -10.36 25.99 4.11
N ASP A 243 -10.78 24.95 4.83
CA ASP A 243 -9.98 24.36 5.89
C ASP A 243 -8.74 23.64 5.35
N LYS A 244 -7.64 23.69 6.10
CA LYS A 244 -6.38 23.04 5.75
C LYS A 244 -6.54 21.52 5.68
N ASP A 245 -6.14 20.95 4.54
CA ASP A 245 -6.11 19.52 4.33
C ASP A 245 -5.05 18.82 5.19
N ILE A 246 -5.14 17.49 5.25
CA ILE A 246 -4.25 16.64 6.02
C ILE A 246 -3.50 15.76 5.03
N VAL A 247 -2.18 15.87 5.00
CA VAL A 247 -1.31 15.11 4.10
C VAL A 247 -0.36 14.25 4.92
N LEU A 248 -0.26 12.98 4.54
CA LEU A 248 0.45 11.96 5.30
C LEU A 248 1.28 11.09 4.37
N PHE A 249 2.49 10.75 4.80
CA PHE A 249 3.30 9.68 4.23
C PHE A 249 3.02 8.41 5.02
N HIS A 250 2.79 7.30 4.34
CA HIS A 250 2.63 5.98 4.95
C HIS A 250 3.84 5.13 4.61
N TRP A 251 4.54 4.69 5.65
CA TRP A 251 5.64 3.75 5.52
C TRP A 251 5.10 2.33 5.32
N PRO A 252 5.82 1.48 4.57
CA PRO A 252 5.53 0.05 4.54
C PRO A 252 5.54 -0.51 5.95
N LYS A 253 4.70 -1.50 6.21
CA LYS A 253 4.52 -2.05 7.55
C LYS A 253 5.84 -2.54 8.12
N ASN A 254 6.24 -1.96 9.25
CA ASN A 254 7.31 -2.49 10.09
C ASN A 254 6.71 -3.05 11.40
N PRO A 255 7.40 -3.97 12.09
CA PRO A 255 6.91 -4.54 13.36
C PRO A 255 6.68 -3.51 14.50
N HIS A 256 7.11 -2.26 14.32
CA HIS A 256 7.20 -1.24 15.37
C HIS A 256 6.14 -0.13 15.25
N ARG A 257 5.03 -0.36 14.53
CA ARG A 257 3.79 0.45 14.57
C ARG A 257 3.89 1.90 14.07
N PHE A 258 5.04 2.33 13.56
CA PHE A 258 5.19 3.66 12.97
C PHE A 258 4.78 3.63 11.50
N HIS A 259 3.50 3.88 11.24
CA HIS A 259 2.97 3.82 9.88
C HIS A 259 2.84 5.15 9.18
N ARG A 260 2.74 6.29 9.90
CA ARG A 260 2.30 7.55 9.30
C ARG A 260 3.10 8.75 9.78
N VAL A 261 3.39 9.67 8.86
CA VAL A 261 4.07 10.94 9.16
C VAL A 261 3.34 12.09 8.47
N ARG A 262 2.99 13.13 9.23
CA ARG A 262 2.31 14.32 8.73
C ARG A 262 3.26 15.28 8.01
N PHE A 263 2.81 15.81 6.89
CA PHE A 263 3.45 16.90 6.14
C PHE A 263 3.02 18.26 6.70
N GLU A 264 3.90 19.25 6.53
CA GLU A 264 3.61 20.64 6.87
C GLU A 264 3.22 21.42 5.61
N MET A 265 2.20 22.26 5.72
CA MET A 265 1.80 23.12 4.59
C MET A 265 2.78 24.29 4.45
N THR A 266 3.38 24.45 3.27
CA THR A 266 4.37 25.51 2.99
C THR A 266 3.80 26.63 2.11
N SER A 267 2.72 26.38 1.37
CA SER A 267 2.07 27.36 0.52
C SER A 267 0.56 27.11 0.40
N GLU A 268 -0.21 28.18 0.25
CA GLU A 268 -1.65 28.18 -0.01
C GLU A 268 -2.00 29.39 -0.88
N VAL A 269 -2.73 29.15 -1.97
CA VAL A 269 -3.23 30.18 -2.89
C VAL A 269 -4.68 29.87 -3.22
N GLN A 270 -5.57 30.84 -3.02
CA GLN A 270 -6.96 30.69 -3.45
C GLN A 270 -7.07 30.88 -4.96
N ASN A 271 -7.74 29.94 -5.63
CA ASN A 271 -7.95 29.91 -7.08
C ASN A 271 -9.44 29.72 -7.39
N GLY A 272 -10.16 30.83 -7.50
CA GLY A 272 -11.62 30.83 -7.60
C GLY A 272 -12.28 30.30 -6.31
N SER A 273 -13.09 29.24 -6.43
CA SER A 273 -13.69 28.55 -5.29
C SER A 273 -12.79 27.48 -4.65
N ASN A 274 -11.61 27.24 -5.23
CA ASN A 274 -10.69 26.19 -4.79
C ASN A 274 -9.44 26.78 -4.13
N TRP A 275 -8.66 25.91 -3.50
CA TRP A 275 -7.43 26.21 -2.78
C TRP A 275 -6.30 25.34 -3.29
N ASP A 276 -5.31 25.97 -3.91
CA ASP A 276 -4.08 25.31 -4.36
C ASP A 276 -3.06 25.35 -3.21
N ARG A 277 -2.64 24.18 -2.74
CA ARG A 277 -1.79 24.02 -1.55
C ARG A 277 -0.55 23.19 -1.85
N VAL A 278 0.53 23.50 -1.14
CA VAL A 278 1.77 22.73 -1.16
C VAL A 278 2.08 22.24 0.25
N PHE A 279 2.31 20.94 0.37
CA PHE A 279 2.69 20.28 1.60
C PHE A 279 4.08 19.67 1.45
N GLU A 280 4.93 19.80 2.46
CA GLU A 280 6.30 19.29 2.43
C GLU A 280 6.64 18.49 3.68
N LYS A 281 7.45 17.44 3.49
CA LYS A 281 8.06 16.71 4.60
C LYS A 281 9.46 16.25 4.22
N THR A 282 10.39 16.44 5.14
CA THR A 282 11.71 15.84 5.08
C THR A 282 11.81 14.74 6.12
N PHE A 283 12.35 13.60 5.73
CA PHE A 283 12.70 12.50 6.62
C PHE A 283 14.01 11.86 6.19
N ASP A 284 14.73 11.34 7.17
CA ASP A 284 15.94 10.56 6.93
C ASP A 284 15.56 9.08 6.83
N VAL A 285 16.04 8.40 5.79
CA VAL A 285 15.83 6.97 5.63
C VAL A 285 16.57 6.25 6.76
N PHE A 286 15.83 5.61 7.66
CA PHE A 286 16.39 5.05 8.88
C PHE A 286 17.53 4.05 8.60
N GLY A 287 18.58 4.10 9.42
CA GLY A 287 19.77 3.26 9.28
C GLY A 287 19.49 1.74 9.24
N ALA A 288 18.45 1.29 9.95
CA ALA A 288 18.01 -0.11 9.96
C ALA A 288 16.76 -0.38 9.10
N HIS A 289 16.45 0.48 8.14
CA HIS A 289 15.39 0.19 7.16
C HIS A 289 15.74 -1.11 6.42
N ARG A 290 14.77 -2.04 6.31
CA ARG A 290 14.97 -3.30 5.59
C ARG A 290 15.36 -3.02 4.14
N LEU A 291 16.28 -3.81 3.61
CA LEU A 291 16.65 -3.76 2.19
C LEU A 291 15.54 -4.42 1.34
N GLY A 292 15.43 -4.01 0.09
CA GLY A 292 14.49 -4.58 -0.86
C GLY A 292 13.60 -3.54 -1.53
N VAL A 293 12.48 -4.00 -2.08
CA VAL A 293 11.49 -3.18 -2.79
C VAL A 293 10.23 -3.00 -1.94
N PHE A 294 9.65 -1.80 -1.99
CA PHE A 294 8.55 -1.40 -1.11
C PHE A 294 7.55 -0.49 -1.82
N ASN A 295 6.31 -0.46 -1.32
CA ASN A 295 5.32 0.56 -1.66
C ASN A 295 5.25 1.58 -0.51
N GLY A 296 5.53 2.85 -0.79
CA GLY A 296 5.23 3.96 0.12
C GLY A 296 3.98 4.69 -0.37
N PHE A 297 3.11 5.13 0.53
CA PHE A 297 1.89 5.83 0.13
C PHE A 297 1.89 7.29 0.60
N ILE A 298 1.30 8.16 -0.21
CA ILE A 298 1.00 9.53 0.18
C ILE A 298 -0.51 9.67 0.10
N SER A 299 -1.15 10.04 1.20
CA SER A 299 -2.59 10.32 1.23
C SER A 299 -2.84 11.78 1.55
N ALA A 300 -3.84 12.35 0.92
CA ALA A 300 -4.39 13.66 1.23
C ALA A 300 -5.88 13.52 1.53
N SER A 301 -6.32 14.05 2.66
CA SER A 301 -7.73 14.06 3.08
C SER A 301 -8.17 15.45 3.50
N ILE A 302 -9.43 15.79 3.24
CA ILE A 302 -10.04 17.01 3.77
C ILE A 302 -10.05 16.97 5.30
N ARG A 303 -10.04 18.15 5.94
CA ARG A 303 -9.99 18.27 7.41
C ARG A 303 -11.10 17.50 8.12
N SER A 304 -12.33 17.57 7.59
CA SER A 304 -13.51 16.94 8.18
C SER A 304 -13.41 15.41 8.23
N THR A 305 -12.55 14.78 7.43
CA THR A 305 -12.29 13.34 7.51
C THR A 305 -11.87 12.93 8.92
N LEU A 306 -10.99 13.69 9.57
CA LEU A 306 -10.43 13.36 10.90
C LEU A 306 -10.98 14.22 12.05
N PHE A 307 -11.51 15.41 11.77
CA PHE A 307 -11.91 16.38 12.79
C PHE A 307 -13.41 16.67 12.83
N ASP A 308 -14.23 15.88 12.13
CA ASP A 308 -15.69 15.96 12.17
C ASP A 308 -16.26 14.60 12.61
N SER A 309 -17.26 14.58 13.48
CA SER A 309 -17.89 13.35 13.97
C SER A 309 -18.92 12.76 13.01
N ASP A 310 -19.31 13.48 11.96
CA ASP A 310 -20.27 13.02 10.94
C ASP A 310 -19.68 11.85 10.12
N PRO A 311 -20.31 10.65 10.13
CA PRO A 311 -19.85 9.49 9.37
C PRO A 311 -19.88 9.69 7.85
N SER A 312 -20.65 10.66 7.34
CA SER A 312 -20.73 10.97 5.91
C SER A 312 -19.58 11.86 5.41
N LYS A 313 -18.79 12.45 6.32
CA LYS A 313 -17.68 13.33 5.98
C LYS A 313 -16.36 12.57 6.00
N LEU A 314 -16.09 11.89 4.90
CA LEU A 314 -14.82 11.22 4.64
C LEU A 314 -14.51 11.34 3.15
N SER A 315 -13.44 12.06 2.84
CA SER A 315 -12.91 12.21 1.49
C SER A 315 -11.39 12.22 1.53
N ALA A 316 -10.79 11.35 0.72
CA ALA A 316 -9.34 11.25 0.58
C ALA A 316 -8.96 10.80 -0.83
N THR A 317 -7.82 11.30 -1.30
CA THR A 317 -7.09 10.82 -2.48
C THR A 317 -5.72 10.34 -2.03
N TYR A 318 -5.14 9.38 -2.74
CA TYR A 318 -3.83 8.88 -2.42
C TYR A 318 -3.12 8.33 -3.63
N MET A 319 -1.80 8.21 -3.51
CA MET A 319 -0.96 7.55 -4.50
C MET A 319 0.04 6.64 -3.78
N GLY A 320 0.41 5.54 -4.43
CA GLY A 320 1.47 4.64 -3.95
C GLY A 320 2.69 4.69 -4.87
N MET A 321 3.85 5.04 -4.33
CA MET A 321 5.13 5.05 -5.03
C MET A 321 5.89 3.77 -4.75
N VAL A 322 6.62 3.29 -5.75
CA VAL A 322 7.53 2.17 -5.60
C VAL A 322 8.95 2.69 -5.37
N TYR A 323 9.63 2.14 -4.38
CA TYR A 323 11.00 2.48 -4.09
C TYR A 323 11.80 1.27 -3.63
N ARG A 324 13.12 1.38 -3.77
CA ARG A 324 14.11 0.35 -3.43
C ARG A 324 15.06 0.92 -2.38
N VAL A 325 15.26 0.16 -1.31
CA VAL A 325 16.30 0.43 -0.31
C VAL A 325 17.45 -0.55 -0.52
N LYS A 326 18.66 -0.02 -0.74
CA LYS A 326 19.86 -0.86 -0.90
C LYS A 326 21.10 -0.24 -0.25
N GLN A 327 21.96 -1.11 0.27
CA GLN A 327 23.36 -0.76 0.56
C GLN A 327 24.14 -0.84 -0.75
N PHE A 328 25.02 0.12 -1.00
CA PHE A 328 25.85 0.14 -2.20
C PHE A 328 27.25 -0.35 -1.89
#